data_AF-A0A1H9VY06-F1
#
_entry.id   AF-A0A1H9VY06-F1
#
_cell.length_a   1.000
_cell.length_b   1.000
_cell.length_c   1.000
_cell.angle_alpha   90.00
_cell.angle_beta   90.00
_cell.angle_gamma   90.00
#
_symmetry.space_group_name_H-M   'P 1'
#
loop_
_entity.id
_entity.type
_entity.pdbx_description
1 polymer ?
#
loop_
_entity_poly.entity_id
_entity_poly.type
_entity_poly.pdbx_seq_one_letter_code
_entity_poly.pdbx_strand_id
1 'polypeptide(L)'
;MLVKKTFKFRIFPNQKQIQLINKTIGCSRFVFNFFLGKQKQKDAYWFIVEEMKQNGQLPSNNWKGDFFNKYGAVKAVRQLKEYYPFLKEVDSISLQKSVENLADS
;
A
#
# COMPACT_ATOMS: atom_id res chain seq x y z
N MET A 1 28.24 23.70 -14.04
CA MET A 1 26.93 23.68 -13.34
C MET A 1 26.00 22.73 -14.11
N LEU A 2 25.56 21.64 -13.50
CA LEU A 2 24.69 20.65 -14.14
C LEU A 2 23.24 21.19 -14.17
N VAL A 3 22.81 21.70 -15.32
CA VAL A 3 21.43 22.18 -15.52
C VAL A 3 20.54 20.99 -15.89
N LYS A 4 19.69 20.55 -14.96
CA LYS A 4 18.67 19.54 -15.25
C LYS A 4 17.56 20.17 -16.09
N LYS A 5 17.52 19.85 -17.38
CA LYS A 5 16.39 20.22 -18.26
C LYS A 5 15.21 19.31 -17.95
N THR A 6 14.03 19.90 -17.80
CA THR A 6 12.77 19.16 -17.65
C THR A 6 11.85 19.44 -18.83
N PHE A 7 11.04 18.47 -19.20
CA PHE A 7 10.02 18.61 -20.23
C PHE A 7 8.64 18.66 -19.59
N LYS A 8 7.84 19.65 -20.00
CA LYS A 8 6.44 19.77 -19.58
C LYS A 8 5.55 19.33 -20.74
N PHE A 9 4.88 18.20 -20.57
CA PHE A 9 3.90 17.71 -21.54
C PHE A 9 2.49 17.82 -21.00
N ARG A 10 1.53 18.08 -21.89
CA ARG A 10 0.09 17.97 -21.60
C ARG A 10 -0.44 16.79 -22.40
N ILE A 11 -1.13 15.87 -21.72
CA ILE A 11 -1.82 14.76 -22.37
C ILE A 11 -3.29 15.13 -22.61
N PHE A 12 -3.85 14.65 -23.73
CA PHE A 12 -5.25 14.80 -24.09
C PHE A 12 -5.88 13.43 -24.28
N PRO A 13 -6.18 12.72 -23.17
CA PRO A 13 -6.70 11.36 -23.24
C PRO A 13 -8.12 11.33 -23.80
N ASN A 14 -8.42 10.34 -24.64
CA ASN A 14 -9.78 10.05 -25.05
C ASN A 14 -10.59 9.40 -23.90
N GLN A 15 -11.90 9.21 -24.10
CA GLN A 15 -12.78 8.70 -23.05
C GLN A 15 -12.34 7.34 -22.48
N LYS A 16 -11.85 6.43 -23.33
CA LYS A 16 -11.36 5.10 -22.89
C LYS A 16 -10.09 5.24 -22.05
N GLN A 17 -9.18 6.13 -22.46
CA GLN A 17 -7.94 6.41 -21.73
C GLN A 17 -8.22 7.06 -20.38
N ILE A 18 -9.15 8.03 -20.30
CA ILE A 18 -9.57 8.65 -19.04
C ILE A 18 -10.09 7.58 -18.07
N GLN A 19 -10.96 6.69 -18.54
CA GLN A 19 -11.48 5.58 -17.73
C GLN A 19 -10.36 4.67 -17.25
N LEU A 20 -9.43 4.27 -18.13
CA LEU A 20 -8.31 3.39 -17.76
C LEU A 20 -7.36 4.05 -16.74
N ILE A 21 -7.05 5.34 -16.90
CA ILE A 21 -6.24 6.11 -15.95
C ILE A 21 -6.90 6.14 -14.58
N ASN A 22 -8.19 6.49 -14.53
CA ASN A 22 -8.95 6.56 -13.28
C ASN A 22 -9.03 5.19 -12.59
N LYS A 23 -9.28 4.11 -13.35
CA LYS A 23 -9.26 2.73 -12.84
C LYS A 23 -7.88 2.38 -12.28
N THR A 24 -6.81 2.67 -13.02
CA THR A 24 -5.43 2.36 -12.61
C THR A 24 -5.09 3.06 -11.29
N ILE A 25 -5.32 4.38 -11.19
CA ILE A 25 -5.07 5.16 -9.97
C ILE A 25 -5.93 4.64 -8.80
N GLY A 26 -7.22 4.39 -9.05
CA GLY A 26 -8.14 3.88 -8.04
C GLY A 26 -7.73 2.51 -7.49
N CYS A 27 -7.38 1.58 -8.38
CA CYS A 27 -6.95 0.24 -8.00
C CYS A 27 -5.60 0.26 -7.25
N SER A 28 -4.63 1.06 -7.71
CA SER A 28 -3.35 1.24 -7.03
C SER A 28 -3.53 1.81 -5.62
N ARG A 29 -4.37 2.85 -5.47
CA ARG A 29 -4.70 3.43 -4.16
C ARG A 29 -5.41 2.43 -3.25
N PHE A 30 -6.35 1.65 -3.79
CA PHE A 30 -7.03 0.60 -3.04
C PHE A 30 -6.04 -0.44 -2.51
N VAL A 31 -5.15 -0.96 -3.36
CA VAL A 31 -4.13 -1.95 -2.97
C VAL A 31 -3.21 -1.40 -1.89
N PHE A 32 -2.70 -0.18 -2.06
CA PHE A 32 -1.85 0.47 -1.05
C PHE A 32 -2.57 0.56 0.30
N ASN A 33 -3.79 1.10 0.32
CA ASN A 33 -4.56 1.29 1.55
C ASN A 33 -4.95 -0.04 2.21
N PHE A 34 -5.27 -1.07 1.42
CA PHE A 34 -5.60 -2.40 1.92
C PHE A 34 -4.43 -2.99 2.71
N PHE A 35 -3.22 -2.94 2.17
CA PHE A 35 -2.03 -3.48 2.84
C PHE A 35 -1.55 -2.58 3.99
N LEU A 36 -1.66 -1.25 3.86
CA LEU A 36 -1.40 -0.32 4.95
C LEU A 36 -2.32 -0.60 6.15
N GLY A 37 -3.61 -0.83 5.88
CA GLY A 37 -4.59 -1.19 6.92
C GLY A 37 -4.20 -2.47 7.65
N LYS A 38 -3.77 -3.50 6.91
CA LYS A 38 -3.26 -4.75 7.52
C LYS A 38 -2.03 -4.53 8.39
N GLN A 39 -1.10 -3.69 7.97
CA GLN A 39 0.08 -3.37 8.77
C GLN A 39 -0.31 -2.61 10.04
N LYS A 40 -1.15 -1.58 9.92
CA LYS A 40 -1.67 -0.82 11.09
C LYS A 40 -2.38 -1.70 12.10
N GLN A 41 -3.11 -2.73 11.67
CA GLN A 41 -3.73 -3.70 12.57
C GLN A 41 -2.69 -4.51 13.37
N LYS A 42 -1.55 -4.85 12.77
CA LYS A 42 -0.44 -5.48 13.50
C LYS A 42 0.23 -4.51 14.45
N ASP A 43 0.40 -3.26 14.02
CA ASP A 43 1.04 -2.23 14.83
C ASP A 43 0.16 -1.83 16.03
N ALA A 44 -1.17 -1.97 15.92
CA ALA A 44 -2.14 -1.72 17.00
C ALA A 44 -1.80 -2.46 18.30
N TYR A 45 -1.27 -3.69 18.19
CA TYR A 45 -0.87 -4.48 19.37
C TYR A 45 0.21 -3.78 20.19
N TRP A 46 1.14 -3.08 19.54
CA TRP A 46 2.17 -2.33 20.26
C TRP A 46 1.56 -1.25 21.15
N PHE A 47 0.58 -0.50 20.63
CA PHE A 47 -0.10 0.57 21.37
C PHE A 47 -0.91 0.01 22.56
N ILE A 48 -1.60 -1.11 22.36
CA ILE A 48 -2.37 -1.77 23.43
C ILE A 48 -1.42 -2.21 24.56
N VAL A 49 -0.28 -2.82 24.23
CA VAL A 49 0.68 -3.27 25.25
C VAL A 49 1.34 -2.09 25.96
N GLU A 50 1.62 -0.99 25.24
CA GLU A 50 2.15 0.23 25.86
C GLU A 50 1.14 0.84 26.84
N GLU A 51 -0.15 0.86 26.49
CA GLU A 51 -1.22 1.31 27.38
C GLU A 51 -1.33 0.44 28.63
N MET A 52 -1.28 -0.89 28.49
CA MET A 52 -1.30 -1.83 29.63
C MET A 52 -0.12 -1.59 30.59
N LYS A 53 1.06 -1.31 30.05
CA LYS A 53 2.25 -0.94 30.85
C LYS A 53 2.04 0.39 31.59
N GLN A 54 1.51 1.42 30.91
CA GLN A 54 1.23 2.72 31.54
C GLN A 54 0.20 2.61 32.67
N ASN A 55 -0.80 1.75 32.50
CA ASN A 55 -1.82 1.46 33.51
C ASN A 55 -1.33 0.52 34.63
N GLY A 56 -0.05 0.12 34.62
CA GLY A 56 0.55 -0.73 35.65
C GLY A 56 0.16 -2.22 35.57
N GLN A 57 -0.54 -2.65 34.52
CA GLN A 57 -0.89 -4.07 34.30
C GLN A 57 0.32 -4.90 33.87
N LEU A 58 1.31 -4.26 33.23
CA LEU A 58 2.55 -4.90 32.77
C LEU A 58 3.79 -4.13 33.25
N PRO A 59 4.89 -4.83 33.59
CA PRO A 59 6.13 -4.18 34.03
C PRO A 59 6.89 -3.51 32.87
N SER A 60 6.78 -4.04 31.64
CA SER A 60 7.44 -3.48 30.46
C SER A 60 6.72 -3.87 29.16
N ASN A 61 6.92 -3.09 28.11
CA ASN A 61 6.44 -3.39 26.76
C ASN A 61 7.58 -4.06 25.97
N ASN A 62 7.48 -5.37 25.78
CA ASN A 62 8.44 -6.16 25.02
C ASN A 62 7.94 -6.50 23.61
N TRP A 63 6.79 -5.95 23.20
CA TRP A 63 6.21 -6.22 21.89
C TRP A 63 7.05 -5.59 20.78
N LYS A 64 7.40 -6.37 19.77
CA LYS A 64 8.03 -5.90 18.54
C LYS A 64 7.14 -6.30 17.37
N GLY A 65 6.58 -5.30 16.68
CA GLY A 65 5.82 -5.56 15.46
C GLY A 65 6.73 -6.06 14.35
N ASP A 66 6.22 -7.00 13.54
CA ASP A 66 6.91 -7.40 12.33
C ASP A 66 6.91 -6.27 11.31
N PHE A 67 8.05 -6.05 10.65
CA PHE A 67 8.13 -5.17 9.50
C PHE A 67 7.20 -5.64 8.36
N PHE A 68 6.77 -4.69 7.54
CA PHE A 68 5.91 -4.97 6.40
C PHE A 68 6.59 -5.96 5.43
N ASN A 69 6.02 -7.16 5.29
CA ASN A 69 6.55 -8.18 4.39
C ASN A 69 6.11 -7.91 2.94
N LYS A 70 6.93 -7.12 2.23
CA LYS A 70 6.73 -6.77 0.82
C LYS A 70 6.49 -7.99 -0.08
N TYR A 71 7.36 -9.00 0.01
CA TYR A 71 7.29 -10.18 -0.87
C TYR A 71 6.02 -11.00 -0.61
N GLY A 72 5.61 -11.13 0.65
CA GLY A 72 4.35 -11.76 1.03
C GLY A 72 3.15 -10.98 0.52
N ALA A 73 3.16 -9.65 0.66
CA ALA A 73 2.08 -8.78 0.18
C ALA A 73 1.94 -8.81 -1.34
N VAL A 74 3.04 -8.79 -2.10
CA VAL A 74 3.03 -8.93 -3.58
C VAL A 74 2.39 -10.26 -3.99
N LYS A 75 2.73 -11.37 -3.32
CA LYS A 75 2.08 -12.67 -3.58
C LYS A 75 0.58 -12.62 -3.25
N ALA A 76 0.21 -11.96 -2.16
CA ALA A 76 -1.18 -11.81 -1.73
C ALA A 76 -2.04 -10.97 -2.69
N VAL A 77 -1.45 -10.09 -3.52
CA VAL A 77 -2.18 -9.37 -4.58
C VAL A 77 -2.90 -10.34 -5.53
N ARG A 78 -2.31 -11.51 -5.82
CA ARG A 78 -2.98 -12.54 -6.66
C ARG A 78 -4.29 -13.00 -6.04
N GLN A 79 -4.28 -13.29 -4.74
CA GLN A 79 -5.49 -13.70 -4.02
C GLN A 79 -6.49 -12.55 -3.96
N LEU A 80 -6.02 -11.32 -3.73
CA LEU A 80 -6.85 -10.13 -3.69
C LEU A 80 -7.65 -9.91 -4.99
N LYS A 81 -7.05 -10.22 -6.15
CA LYS A 81 -7.72 -10.15 -7.46
C LYS A 81 -8.88 -11.14 -7.61
N GLU A 82 -8.87 -12.26 -6.88
CA GLU A 82 -9.99 -13.21 -6.91
C GLU A 82 -11.18 -12.66 -6.13
N TYR A 83 -10.95 -12.01 -4.99
CA TYR A 83 -12.00 -11.37 -4.19
C TYR A 83 -12.50 -10.05 -4.79
N TYR A 84 -11.62 -9.32 -5.48
CA TYR A 84 -11.93 -8.02 -6.07
C TYR A 84 -11.63 -8.05 -7.58
N PRO A 85 -12.58 -8.55 -8.42
CA PRO A 85 -12.37 -8.73 -9.84
C PRO A 85 -11.98 -7.46 -10.61
N PHE A 86 -12.42 -6.28 -10.14
CA PHE A 86 -12.05 -5.00 -10.76
C PHE A 86 -10.54 -4.74 -10.78
N LEU A 87 -9.75 -5.38 -9.89
CA LEU A 87 -8.29 -5.32 -9.90
C LEU A 87 -7.66 -6.08 -11.07
N LYS A 88 -8.43 -6.91 -11.80
CA LYS A 88 -7.99 -7.58 -13.04
C LYS A 88 -8.09 -6.66 -14.25
N GLU A 89 -8.77 -5.51 -14.14
CA GLU A 89 -8.98 -4.56 -15.25
C GLU A 89 -7.78 -3.64 -15.51
N VAL A 90 -6.80 -3.63 -14.61
CA VAL A 90 -5.63 -2.75 -14.66
C VAL A 90 -4.33 -3.55 -14.71
N ASP A 91 -3.26 -2.87 -15.15
CA ASP A 91 -1.94 -3.48 -15.26
C ASP A 91 -1.45 -4.03 -13.91
N SER A 92 -0.91 -5.25 -13.95
CA SER A 92 -0.48 -5.96 -12.73
C SER A 92 0.76 -5.35 -12.10
N ILE A 93 1.63 -4.72 -12.89
CA ILE A 93 2.87 -4.09 -12.40
C ILE A 93 2.51 -2.86 -11.58
N SER A 94 1.53 -2.06 -12.00
CA SER A 94 1.06 -0.90 -11.22
C SER A 94 0.57 -1.28 -9.81
N LEU A 95 -0.10 -2.42 -9.66
CA LEU A 95 -0.56 -2.93 -8.35
C LEU A 95 0.59 -3.46 -7.50
N GLN A 96 1.53 -4.20 -8.11
CA GLN A 96 2.74 -4.66 -7.40
C GLN A 96 3.58 -3.48 -6.94
N LYS A 97 3.75 -2.46 -7.79
CA LYS A 97 4.50 -1.26 -7.46
C LYS A 97 3.87 -0.46 -6.33
N SER A 98 2.55 -0.49 -6.22
CA SER A 98 1.84 0.10 -5.09
C SER A 98 2.21 -0.57 -3.75
N VAL A 99 2.42 -1.89 -3.75
CA VAL A 99 2.91 -2.62 -2.57
C VAL A 99 4.37 -2.30 -2.26
N GLU A 100 5.22 -2.15 -3.29
CA GLU A 100 6.62 -1.75 -3.07
C GLU A 100 6.72 -0.34 -2.50
N ASN A 101 5.95 0.61 -3.04
CA ASN A 101 5.94 1.99 -2.54
C ASN A 101 5.47 2.07 -1.08
N LEU A 102 4.63 1.13 -0.62
CA LEU A 102 4.25 1.01 0.79
C LEU A 102 5.39 0.42 1.65
N ALA A 103 6.22 -0.45 1.08
CA ALA A 103 7.37 -0.99 1.80
C ALA A 103 8.50 0.05 1.94
N ASP A 104 8.60 0.97 0.99
CA ASP A 104 9.61 2.04 0.95
C ASP A 104 9.18 3.31 1.72
N SER A 105 7.91 3.39 2.16
CA SER A 105 7.33 4.52 2.91
C SER A 105 7.47 4.37 4.41
#